data_AF-A0A349JHZ4-F1
#
_entry.id   AF-A0A349JHZ4-F1
#
_cell.length_a   1.000
_cell.length_b   1.000
_cell.length_c   1.000
_cell.angle_alpha   90.00
_cell.angle_beta   90.00
_cell.angle_gamma   90.00
#
_symmetry.space_group_name_H-M   'P 1'
#
loop_
_entity.id
_entity.type
_entity.pdbx_description
1 polymer ?
#
loop_
_entity_poly.entity_id
_entity_poly.type
_entity_poly.pdbx_seq_one_letter_code
_entity_poly.pdbx_strand_id
1 'polypeptide(L)' 'MGAKLVVSRVVNPMLKLYYTPISLNDRRLWVALEKQIAFEPIALNLDGDQFGPEFSAINPFHRIPV' A
#
# COMPACT_ATOMS: atom_id res chain seq x y z
N MET A 1 26.61 30.29 7.56
CA MET A 1 25.30 30.12 8.23
C MET A 1 24.29 29.80 7.14
N GLY A 2 23.87 28.55 6.99
CA GLY A 2 22.91 28.14 5.97
C GLY A 2 22.26 26.84 6.40
N ALA A 3 21.04 26.92 6.93
CA ALA A 3 20.31 25.77 7.40
C ALA A 3 19.91 24.91 6.20
N LYS A 4 20.47 23.70 6.12
CA LYS A 4 20.02 22.67 5.18
C LYS A 4 18.72 22.11 5.74
N LEU A 5 17.59 22.49 5.16
CA LEU A 5 16.29 21.92 5.49
C LEU A 5 16.29 20.45 5.07
N VAL A 6 16.61 19.55 6.01
CA VAL A 6 16.38 18.12 5.83
C VAL A 6 14.88 17.94 5.90
N VAL A 7 14.24 17.78 4.74
CA VAL A 7 12.83 17.36 4.67
C VAL A 7 12.78 15.95 5.25
N SER A 8 12.50 15.85 6.54
CA SER A 8 12.14 14.58 7.16
C SER A 8 10.91 14.07 6.42
N ARG A 9 11.02 12.92 5.75
CA ARG A 9 9.86 12.22 5.18
C ARG A 9 8.80 12.14 6.28
N VAL A 10 7.66 12.78 6.08
CA VAL A 10 6.48 12.58 6.93
C VAL A 10 6.03 11.15 6.66
N VAL A 11 6.46 10.23 7.51
CA VAL A 11 5.95 8.86 7.53
C VAL A 11 4.66 8.89 8.32
N ASN A 12 3.52 8.86 7.63
CA ASN A 12 2.26 8.58 8.32
C ASN A 12 2.36 7.16 8.89
N PRO A 13 2.17 6.95 10.20
CA PRO A 13 2.34 5.65 10.85
C PRO A 13 1.19 4.66 10.54
N MET A 14 0.23 5.07 9.70
CA MET A 14 -0.92 4.25 9.36
C MET A 14 -0.52 3.19 8.33
N LEU A 15 -0.88 1.94 8.61
CA LEU A 15 -0.71 0.84 7.66
C LEU A 15 -1.43 1.17 6.36
N LYS A 16 -0.78 0.93 5.23
CA LYS A 16 -1.38 1.08 3.90
C LYS A 16 -1.60 -0.30 3.32
N LEU A 17 -2.74 -0.48 2.68
CA LEU A 17 -3.10 -1.74 2.04
C LEU A 17 -3.42 -1.48 0.58
N TYR A 18 -2.63 -2.06 -0.32
CA TYR A 18 -2.91 -2.05 -1.75
C TYR A 18 -3.75 -3.27 -2.13
N TYR A 19 -4.92 -3.04 -2.73
CA TYR A 19 -5.91 -4.09 -2.97
C TYR A 19 -6.79 -3.81 -4.20
N THR A 20 -7.56 -4.80 -4.63
CA THR A 20 -8.66 -4.67 -5.59
C THR A 20 -9.89 -5.45 -5.10
N PRO A 21 -11.12 -4.89 -5.18
CA PRO A 21 -12.32 -5.55 -4.65
C PRO A 21 -12.60 -6.95 -5.22
N ILE A 22 -12.13 -7.24 -6.43
CA ILE A 22 -12.40 -8.51 -7.12
C ILE A 22 -11.37 -9.61 -6.83
N SER A 23 -10.25 -9.30 -6.16
CA SER A 23 -9.18 -10.27 -5.92
C SER A 23 -9.61 -11.30 -4.88
N LEU A 24 -9.54 -12.58 -5.25
CA LEU A 24 -9.76 -13.69 -4.31
C LEU A 24 -8.71 -13.71 -3.20
N ASN A 25 -7.49 -13.24 -3.47
CA ASN A 25 -6.43 -13.17 -2.46
C ASN A 25 -6.72 -12.11 -1.40
N ASP A 26 -7.40 -11.04 -1.77
CA ASP A 26 -7.76 -9.94 -0.88
C ASP A 26 -8.86 -10.35 0.09
N ARG A 27 -9.63 -11.42 -0.22
CA ARG A 27 -10.58 -12.00 0.74
C ARG A 27 -9.90 -12.48 2.04
N ARG A 28 -8.59 -12.76 2.02
CA ARG A 28 -7.84 -13.09 3.25
C ARG A 28 -7.76 -11.91 4.23
N LEU A 29 -7.97 -10.69 3.76
CA LEU A 29 -7.97 -9.48 4.58
C LEU A 29 -9.19 -9.42 5.53
N TRP A 30 -10.24 -10.20 5.30
CA TRP A 30 -11.41 -10.24 6.20
C TRP A 30 -11.01 -10.51 7.65
N VAL A 31 -10.00 -11.35 7.87
CA VAL A 31 -9.44 -11.61 9.21
C VAL A 31 -8.84 -10.34 9.84
N ALA A 32 -8.15 -9.51 9.06
CA ALA A 32 -7.58 -8.25 9.56
C ALA A 32 -8.68 -7.24 9.93
N LEU A 33 -9.74 -7.18 9.13
CA LEU A 33 -10.93 -6.37 9.42
C LEU A 33 -11.64 -6.83 10.70
N GLU A 34 -11.80 -8.14 10.90
CA GLU A 34 -12.36 -8.71 12.14
C GLU A 34 -11.53 -8.36 13.38
N LYS A 35 -10.22 -8.24 13.24
CA LYS A 35 -9.31 -7.83 14.32
C LYS A 35 -9.28 -6.31 14.56
N GLN A 36 -10.09 -5.54 13.83
CA GLN A 36 -10.16 -4.08 13.94
C GLN A 36 -8.80 -3.39 13.78
N ILE A 37 -7.92 -3.95 12.95
CA ILE A 37 -6.63 -3.35 12.63
C ILE A 37 -6.90 -2.15 11.71
N ALA A 38 -6.46 -0.96 12.13
CA ALA A 38 -6.62 0.26 11.33
C ALA A 38 -5.61 0.30 10.18
N PHE A 39 -6.09 0.53 8.96
CA PHE A 39 -5.27 0.73 7.77
C PHE A 39 -5.98 1.64 6.75
N GLU A 40 -5.20 2.19 5.84
CA GLU A 40 -5.63 2.94 4.67
C GLU A 40 -5.81 1.99 3.48
N PRO A 41 -7.03 1.77 2.98
CA PRO A 41 -7.25 1.00 1.77
C PRO A 41 -6.90 1.86 0.54
N ILE A 42 -5.94 1.40 -0.26
CA ILE A 42 -5.53 2.00 -1.52
C ILE A 42 -5.94 1.05 -2.65
N ALA A 43 -6.95 1.44 -3.41
CA ALA A 43 -7.39 0.67 -4.56
C ALA A 43 -6.36 0.78 -5.68
N LEU A 44 -5.97 -0.35 -6.26
CA LEU A 44 -5.07 -0.44 -7.41
C LEU A 44 -5.81 -1.01 -8.62
N ASN A 45 -5.65 -0.40 -9.81
CA ASN A 45 -6.12 -1.01 -11.04
C ASN A 45 -5.09 -2.03 -11.55
N LEU A 46 -5.51 -3.27 -11.77
CA LEU A 46 -4.63 -4.35 -12.24
C LEU A 46 -4.47 -4.39 -13.77
N ASP A 47 -4.99 -3.41 -14.50
CA ASP A 47 -4.79 -3.25 -15.94
C ASP A 47 -3.38 -2.75 -16.32
N GLY A 48 -2.48 -2.56 -15.35
CA GLY A 48 -1.09 -2.21 -15.60
C GLY A 48 -0.37 -1.50 -14.44
N ASP A 49 -1.10 -0.91 -13.50
CA ASP A 49 -0.50 -0.09 -12.43
C ASP A 49 0.47 -0.88 -11.54
N GLN A 50 0.24 -2.19 -11.38
CA GLN A 50 1.10 -3.10 -10.62
C GLN A 50 2.50 -3.27 -11.22
N PHE A 51 2.69 -2.90 -12.49
CA PHE A 51 3.99 -2.91 -13.18
C PHE A 51 4.65 -1.53 -13.20
N GLY A 52 3.96 -0.50 -12.69
CA GLY A 52 4.47 0.85 -12.60
C GLY A 52 5.59 0.96 -11.56
N PRO A 53 6.55 1.87 -11.76
CA PRO A 53 7.70 2.02 -10.87
C PRO A 53 7.31 2.37 -9.43
N GLU A 54 6.18 3.05 -9.24
CA GLU A 54 5.66 3.38 -7.90
C GLU A 54 5.25 2.12 -7.12
N PHE A 55 4.53 1.20 -7.76
CA PHE A 55 4.11 -0.04 -7.11
C PHE A 55 5.26 -1.05 -6.99
N SER A 56 6.11 -1.16 -8.01
CA SER A 56 7.29 -2.05 -7.97
C SER A 56 8.28 -1.68 -6.86
N ALA A 57 8.35 -0.40 -6.48
CA ALA A 57 9.15 0.04 -5.33
C ALA A 57 8.58 -0.43 -3.98
N ILE A 58 7.28 -0.73 -3.92
CA ILE A 58 6.59 -1.27 -2.73
C ILE A 58 6.67 -2.80 -2.73
N ASN A 59 6.29 -3.41 -3.86
CA ASN A 59 6.29 -4.86 -4.03
C ASN A 59 6.86 -5.25 -5.42
N PRO A 60 8.12 -5.71 -5.49
CA PRO A 60 8.75 -6.09 -6.75
C PRO A 60 8.14 -7.34 -7.39
N PHE A 61 7.24 -8.05 -6.68
CA PHE A 61 6.53 -9.20 -7.23
C PHE A 61 5.27 -8.82 -8.00
N HIS A 62 4.86 -7.55 -7.98
CA HIS A 62 3.70 -7.03 -8.70
C HIS A 62 2.38 -7.73 -8.29
N ARG A 63 2.26 -8.11 -7.01
CA ARG A 63 1.09 -8.81 -6.46
C ARG A 63 0.42 -8.00 -5.36
N ILE A 64 -0.89 -8.22 -5.24
CA ILE A 64 -1.72 -7.77 -4.12
C ILE A 64 -2.33 -8.99 -3.40
N PRO A 65 -2.79 -8.86 -2.15
CA PRO A 65 -2.68 -7.66 -1.30
C PRO A 65 -1.24 -7.46 -0.77
N VAL A 66 -0.83 -6.21 -0.54
CA VAL A 66 0.46 -5.84 0.10
C VAL A 66 0.34 -4.58 0.94
#